data_AF-A0A5S5C9S8-F1
#
_entry.id   AF-A0A5S5C9S8-F1
#
_cell.length_a   1.000
_cell.length_b   1.000
_cell.length_c   1.000
_cell.angle_alpha   90.00
_cell.angle_beta   90.00
_cell.angle_gamma   90.00
#
_symmetry.space_group_name_H-M   'P 1'
#
loop_
_entity.id
_entity.type
_entity.pdbx_description
1 polymer ?
#
loop_
_entity_poly.entity_id
_entity_poly.type
_entity_poly.pdbx_seq_one_letter_code
_entity_poly.pdbx_strand_id
1 'polypeptide(L)'
;MKNFLKITCCLLATTAIVSCKQDPKTDKMELQEQVEDTLPAVVEPVVEEKPVVKKKKVVKKKKTKAQIKAESIKKLTLELKSKGLPTFNETPAMIYIKNYEKYVADYRKAVEANDMDSFLKLSDASSALTRQYRTLLNSLEGEEVAKMSRYMQEKSKQIDALSANM
;
A
#
# COMPACT_ATOMS: atom_id res chain seq x y z
N MET A 1 -42.53 -12.44 34.54
CA MET A 1 -41.44 -12.08 33.61
C MET A 1 -41.82 -12.54 32.20
N LYS A 2 -42.22 -11.62 31.32
CA LYS A 2 -42.64 -11.88 29.93
C LYS A 2 -42.16 -10.70 29.07
N ASN A 3 -41.03 -10.82 28.37
CA ASN A 3 -40.51 -9.75 27.48
C ASN A 3 -39.37 -10.24 26.55
N PHE A 4 -39.50 -11.43 25.94
CA PHE A 4 -38.46 -12.01 25.06
C PHE A 4 -38.93 -12.34 23.63
N LEU A 5 -40.09 -11.82 23.19
CA LEU A 5 -40.74 -12.23 21.92
C LEU A 5 -41.22 -11.05 21.05
N LYS A 6 -40.46 -9.94 20.97
CA LYS A 6 -40.85 -8.74 20.20
C LYS A 6 -39.71 -8.02 19.45
N ILE A 7 -38.57 -8.66 19.18
CA ILE A 7 -37.43 -8.02 18.48
C ILE A 7 -36.91 -8.94 17.34
N THR A 8 -37.83 -9.52 16.57
CA THR A 8 -37.50 -10.42 15.44
C THR A 8 -38.50 -10.34 14.28
N CYS A 9 -39.13 -9.17 14.07
CA CYS A 9 -40.03 -8.94 12.94
C CYS A 9 -40.09 -7.46 12.54
N CYS A 10 -38.99 -6.93 11.97
CA CYS A 10 -38.95 -5.58 11.42
C CYS A 10 -37.83 -5.40 10.38
N LEU A 11 -37.84 -6.23 9.32
CA LEU A 11 -36.82 -6.18 8.26
C LEU A 11 -37.35 -6.41 6.83
N LEU A 12 -38.68 -6.52 6.63
CA LEU A 12 -39.30 -6.82 5.34
C LEU A 12 -40.65 -6.10 5.16
N ALA A 13 -40.64 -4.80 4.86
CA ALA A 13 -41.71 -4.09 4.12
C ALA A 13 -41.40 -2.59 3.93
N THR A 14 -40.89 -2.19 2.76
CA THR A 14 -41.27 -0.94 2.05
C THR A 14 -40.59 -0.88 0.67
N THR A 15 -41.24 -1.43 -0.36
CA THR A 15 -40.90 -1.21 -1.77
C THR A 15 -42.19 -1.14 -2.61
N ALA A 16 -42.68 0.07 -2.92
CA ALA A 16 -43.58 0.31 -4.07
C ALA A 16 -43.81 1.80 -4.40
N ILE A 17 -43.10 2.29 -5.41
CA ILE A 17 -43.51 3.15 -6.55
C ILE A 17 -44.72 4.11 -6.42
N VAL A 18 -44.44 5.42 -6.51
CA VAL A 18 -45.24 6.50 -7.16
C VAL A 18 -44.24 7.64 -7.49
N SER A 19 -44.19 8.34 -8.64
CA SER A 19 -44.59 8.09 -10.04
C SER A 19 -43.77 9.06 -10.96
N CYS A 20 -43.84 8.94 -12.30
CA CYS A 20 -43.00 9.72 -13.24
C CYS A 20 -43.73 10.91 -13.89
N LYS A 21 -43.05 12.07 -14.08
CA LYS A 21 -42.90 12.76 -15.39
C LYS A 21 -42.08 14.09 -15.37
N GLN A 22 -41.09 14.13 -16.28
CA GLN A 22 -40.75 15.24 -17.21
C GLN A 22 -39.70 16.31 -16.82
N ASP A 23 -38.54 16.21 -17.47
CA ASP A 23 -37.34 17.08 -17.58
C ASP A 23 -37.57 18.31 -18.53
N PRO A 24 -36.57 19.15 -18.96
CA PRO A 24 -35.11 19.22 -18.68
C PRO A 24 -34.43 20.64 -18.60
N LYS A 25 -33.08 20.65 -18.43
CA LYS A 25 -32.03 21.61 -18.94
C LYS A 25 -31.46 22.82 -18.11
N THR A 26 -30.11 22.88 -18.15
CA THR A 26 -29.13 24.02 -18.08
C THR A 26 -28.72 24.69 -16.75
N ASP A 27 -27.44 24.54 -16.37
CA ASP A 27 -26.35 25.56 -16.16
C ASP A 27 -25.20 24.87 -15.37
N LYS A 28 -23.95 24.72 -15.84
CA LYS A 28 -22.86 25.68 -16.15
C LYS A 28 -22.13 26.27 -14.91
N MET A 29 -21.15 25.54 -14.39
CA MET A 29 -19.89 26.02 -13.79
C MET A 29 -18.82 24.94 -14.10
N GLU A 30 -17.67 25.16 -14.73
CA GLU A 30 -16.69 26.25 -14.66
C GLU A 30 -15.94 26.28 -13.32
N LEU A 31 -14.76 25.62 -13.30
CA LEU A 31 -13.64 26.01 -12.46
C LEU A 31 -12.34 25.70 -13.21
N GLN A 32 -11.67 26.74 -13.70
CA GLN A 32 -10.25 26.70 -14.01
C GLN A 32 -9.46 26.83 -12.71
N GLU A 33 -8.25 26.28 -12.63
CA GLU A 33 -7.09 27.15 -12.40
C GLU A 33 -5.79 26.48 -12.87
N GLN A 34 -5.03 27.22 -13.67
CA GLN A 34 -3.61 26.99 -13.86
C GLN A 34 -2.88 27.61 -12.66
N VAL A 35 -1.79 27.00 -12.20
CA VAL A 35 -0.78 27.72 -11.41
C VAL A 35 0.53 27.68 -12.17
N GLU A 36 0.76 28.76 -12.90
CA GLU A 36 2.05 29.18 -13.43
C GLU A 36 2.62 30.18 -12.43
N ASP A 37 3.74 29.88 -11.76
CA ASP A 37 4.73 30.93 -11.44
C ASP A 37 6.10 30.39 -11.02
N THR A 38 7.08 30.69 -11.87
CA THR A 38 8.37 31.33 -11.56
C THR A 38 9.00 31.16 -10.16
N LEU A 39 10.21 30.57 -10.12
CA LEU A 39 11.34 31.16 -9.37
C LEU A 39 12.68 30.98 -10.14
N PRO A 40 13.53 32.02 -10.27
CA PRO A 40 14.71 31.99 -11.14
C PRO A 40 16.08 31.88 -10.44
N ALA A 41 17.06 31.36 -11.20
CA ALA A 41 18.49 31.73 -11.23
C ALA A 41 19.42 31.45 -10.01
N VAL A 42 20.73 31.71 -10.23
CA VAL A 42 21.82 31.97 -9.23
C VAL A 42 22.32 30.70 -8.46
N VAL A 43 23.57 30.18 -8.57
CA VAL A 43 24.85 30.59 -9.22
C VAL A 43 25.76 29.36 -9.55
N GLU A 44 26.49 29.40 -10.67
CA GLU A 44 27.85 28.85 -10.85
C GLU A 44 28.80 30.03 -11.18
N PRO A 45 30.16 29.96 -11.12
CA PRO A 45 31.09 28.85 -10.83
C PRO A 45 32.23 29.25 -9.82
N VAL A 46 33.47 28.72 -10.00
CA VAL A 46 34.78 29.14 -9.41
C VAL A 46 35.06 28.57 -7.99
N VAL A 47 36.19 27.92 -7.62
CA VAL A 47 37.59 27.85 -8.14
C VAL A 47 38.10 26.39 -8.29
N GLU A 48 39.09 26.18 -9.15
CA GLU A 48 39.77 24.90 -9.45
C GLU A 48 41.22 24.81 -8.86
N GLU A 49 41.58 23.65 -8.28
CA GLU A 49 42.96 23.13 -8.00
C GLU A 49 43.95 23.97 -7.11
N LYS A 50 45.01 23.46 -6.45
CA LYS A 50 45.74 22.16 -6.36
C LYS A 50 46.58 22.11 -5.03
N PRO A 51 47.44 21.11 -4.75
CA PRO A 51 47.21 19.85 -4.00
C PRO A 51 47.92 19.79 -2.61
N VAL A 52 47.92 18.62 -1.91
CA VAL A 52 49.10 18.00 -1.19
C VAL A 52 48.72 16.73 -0.36
N VAL A 53 48.93 15.57 -0.99
CA VAL A 53 49.78 14.43 -0.54
C VAL A 53 49.71 13.84 0.91
N LYS A 54 49.34 12.53 0.98
CA LYS A 54 49.69 11.44 1.97
C LYS A 54 49.18 11.49 3.43
N LYS A 55 48.36 10.48 3.79
CA LYS A 55 48.82 9.26 4.50
C LYS A 55 47.73 8.17 4.59
N LYS A 56 48.15 6.89 4.50
CA LYS A 56 47.29 5.70 4.67
C LYS A 56 46.71 5.66 6.09
N LYS A 57 45.38 5.61 6.22
CA LYS A 57 44.69 5.19 7.45
C LYS A 57 43.58 4.21 7.06
N VAL A 58 43.54 3.04 7.68
CA VAL A 58 42.49 2.04 7.47
C VAL A 58 41.21 2.56 8.14
N VAL A 59 40.43 3.33 7.38
CA VAL A 59 39.12 3.83 7.81
C VAL A 59 38.08 2.79 7.44
N LYS A 60 37.46 2.14 8.45
CA LYS A 60 36.14 1.51 8.26
C LYS A 60 35.19 2.60 7.78
N LYS A 61 34.89 2.63 6.47
CA LYS A 61 33.99 3.63 5.87
C LYS A 61 32.63 3.54 6.57
N LYS A 62 32.35 4.53 7.44
CA LYS A 62 31.02 4.75 8.03
C LYS A 62 30.08 5.08 6.87
N LYS A 63 29.29 4.11 6.41
CA LYS A 63 28.38 4.27 5.27
C LYS A 63 27.47 5.47 5.52
N THR A 64 27.38 6.38 4.56
CA THR A 64 26.46 7.52 4.64
C THR A 64 25.00 7.06 4.62
N LYS A 65 24.11 7.84 5.23
CA LYS A 65 22.66 7.52 5.34
C LYS A 65 22.03 7.17 3.97
N ALA A 66 22.47 7.84 2.90
CA ALA A 66 22.08 7.54 1.52
C ALA A 66 22.56 6.15 1.02
N GLN A 67 23.80 5.76 1.31
CA GLN A 67 24.33 4.44 0.94
C GLN A 67 23.58 3.31 1.67
N ILE A 68 23.29 3.50 2.96
CA ILE A 68 22.51 2.55 3.76
C ILE A 68 21.09 2.39 3.18
N LYS A 69 20.41 3.50 2.81
CA LYS A 69 19.09 3.44 2.18
C LYS A 69 19.14 2.71 0.83
N ALA A 70 20.10 3.04 -0.03
CA ALA A 70 20.25 2.41 -1.35
C ALA A 70 20.56 0.91 -1.28
N GLU A 71 21.42 0.50 -0.36
CA GLU A 71 21.75 -0.92 -0.10
C GLU A 71 20.55 -1.69 0.47
N SER A 72 19.78 -1.06 1.37
CA SER A 72 18.54 -1.65 1.91
C SER A 72 17.47 -1.85 0.84
N ILE A 73 17.30 -0.86 -0.05
CA ILE A 73 16.38 -0.97 -1.20
C ILE A 73 16.83 -2.09 -2.13
N LYS A 74 18.11 -2.12 -2.55
CA LYS A 74 18.66 -3.19 -3.40
C LYS A 74 18.44 -4.57 -2.80
N LYS A 75 18.68 -4.74 -1.49
CA LYS A 75 18.42 -6.00 -0.78
C LYS A 75 16.93 -6.39 -0.83
N LEU A 76 16.02 -5.44 -0.61
CA LEU A 76 14.58 -5.68 -0.66
C LEU A 76 14.11 -6.07 -2.07
N THR A 77 14.59 -5.37 -3.10
CA THR A 77 14.31 -5.71 -4.52
C THR A 77 14.82 -7.11 -4.88
N LEU A 78 16.03 -7.48 -4.42
CA LEU A 78 16.58 -8.83 -4.60
C LEU A 78 15.76 -9.90 -3.87
N GLU A 79 15.34 -9.64 -2.63
CA GLU A 79 14.50 -10.55 -1.85
C GLU A 79 13.15 -10.81 -2.54
N LEU A 80 12.50 -9.75 -3.03
CA LEU A 80 11.24 -9.86 -3.79
C LEU A 80 11.43 -10.66 -5.08
N LYS A 81 12.44 -10.34 -5.89
CA LYS A 81 12.76 -11.09 -7.12
C LYS A 81 13.05 -12.57 -6.85
N SER A 82 13.81 -12.88 -5.80
CA SER A 82 14.11 -14.28 -5.43
C SER A 82 12.89 -15.10 -5.01
N LYS A 83 11.80 -14.43 -4.61
CA LYS A 83 10.52 -15.03 -4.24
C LYS A 83 9.50 -15.02 -5.39
N GLY A 84 9.89 -14.59 -6.59
CA GLY A 84 8.99 -14.41 -7.73
C GLY A 84 7.98 -13.26 -7.58
N LEU A 85 8.20 -12.35 -6.63
CA LEU A 85 7.25 -11.28 -6.28
C LEU A 85 7.44 -10.05 -7.17
N PRO A 86 6.37 -9.28 -7.44
CA PRO A 86 6.48 -8.04 -8.19
C PRO A 86 7.36 -7.02 -7.47
N THR A 87 8.32 -6.45 -8.20
CA THR A 87 9.08 -5.28 -7.74
C THR A 87 8.41 -3.99 -8.20
N PHE A 88 8.53 -2.96 -7.37
CA PHE A 88 7.98 -1.63 -7.60
C PHE A 88 9.10 -0.59 -7.54
N ASN A 89 8.88 0.57 -8.16
CA ASN A 89 9.78 1.71 -8.04
C ASN A 89 9.73 2.25 -6.61
N GLU A 90 8.52 2.32 -6.04
CA GLU A 90 8.30 2.82 -4.70
C GLU A 90 8.74 1.86 -3.59
N THR A 91 9.54 2.40 -2.65
CA THR A 91 10.00 1.64 -1.48
C THR A 91 8.85 1.24 -0.55
N PRO A 92 7.84 2.11 -0.28
CA PRO A 92 6.64 1.71 0.45
C PRO A 92 5.90 0.52 -0.17
N ALA A 93 5.81 0.43 -1.50
CA ALA A 93 5.17 -0.69 -2.19
C ALA A 93 5.93 -2.01 -1.96
N MET A 94 7.26 -1.99 -2.11
CA MET A 94 8.09 -3.17 -1.85
C MET A 94 8.00 -3.65 -0.39
N ILE A 95 7.88 -2.72 0.58
CA ILE A 95 7.66 -3.06 1.99
C ILE A 95 6.26 -3.66 2.19
N TYR A 96 5.23 -3.08 1.57
CA TYR A 96 3.87 -3.56 1.64
C TYR A 96 3.75 -5.00 1.13
N ILE A 97 4.29 -5.32 -0.06
CA ILE A 97 4.32 -6.68 -0.61
C ILE A 97 4.97 -7.67 0.38
N LYS A 98 6.10 -7.28 0.98
CA LYS A 98 6.80 -8.13 1.96
C LYS A 98 5.98 -8.38 3.24
N ASN A 99 5.31 -7.36 3.76
CA ASN A 99 4.44 -7.50 4.92
C ASN A 99 3.22 -8.36 4.60
N TYR A 100 2.66 -8.18 3.40
CA TYR A 100 1.50 -8.91 2.92
C TYR A 100 1.81 -10.40 2.69
N GLU A 101 2.96 -10.74 2.11
CA GLU A 101 3.39 -12.15 2.00
C GLU A 101 3.63 -12.80 3.36
N LYS A 102 4.13 -12.05 4.35
CA LYS A 102 4.21 -12.55 5.72
C LYS A 102 2.81 -12.83 6.28
N TYR A 103 1.86 -11.91 6.08
CA TYR A 103 0.47 -12.11 6.51
C TYR A 103 -0.17 -13.34 5.86
N VAL A 104 -0.02 -13.56 4.55
CA VAL A 104 -0.55 -14.77 3.87
C VAL A 104 0.11 -16.05 4.40
N ALA A 105 1.41 -16.02 4.70
CA ALA A 105 2.13 -17.16 5.27
C ALA A 105 1.74 -17.45 6.73
N ASP A 106 1.48 -16.43 7.54
CA ASP A 106 1.00 -16.57 8.92
C ASP A 106 -0.48 -17.01 8.93
N TYR A 107 -1.31 -16.50 8.00
CA TYR A 107 -2.71 -16.92 7.80
C TYR A 107 -2.79 -18.40 7.50
N ARG A 108 -2.01 -18.88 6.53
CA ARG A 108 -1.93 -20.31 6.20
C ARG A 108 -1.59 -21.18 7.42
N LYS A 109 -0.63 -20.76 8.25
CA LYS A 109 -0.27 -21.50 9.47
C LYS A 109 -1.40 -21.51 10.49
N ALA A 110 -2.15 -20.41 10.63
CA ALA A 110 -3.30 -20.35 11.52
C ALA A 110 -4.41 -21.32 11.08
N VAL A 111 -4.65 -21.44 9.76
CA VAL A 111 -5.54 -22.45 9.17
C VAL A 111 -5.02 -23.87 9.46
N GLU A 112 -3.78 -24.17 9.08
CA GLU A 112 -3.15 -25.49 9.26
C GLU A 112 -3.13 -25.95 10.73
N ALA A 113 -2.94 -25.01 11.67
CA ALA A 113 -2.90 -25.28 13.12
C ALA A 113 -4.26 -25.16 13.83
N ASN A 114 -5.31 -24.70 13.15
CA ASN A 114 -6.60 -24.32 13.76
C ASN A 114 -6.45 -23.33 14.93
N ASP A 115 -5.51 -22.39 14.83
CA ASP A 115 -5.10 -21.49 15.91
C ASP A 115 -5.90 -20.17 15.90
N MET A 116 -6.95 -20.14 16.72
CA MET A 116 -7.80 -18.95 16.92
C MET A 116 -7.06 -17.74 17.50
N ASP A 117 -6.03 -17.93 18.32
CA ASP A 117 -5.22 -16.82 18.85
C ASP A 117 -4.32 -16.21 17.77
N SER A 118 -3.88 -17.02 16.80
CA SER A 118 -3.23 -16.51 15.59
C SER A 118 -4.20 -15.75 14.69
N PHE A 119 -5.45 -16.19 14.55
CA PHE A 119 -6.47 -15.42 13.80
C PHE A 119 -6.78 -14.06 14.43
N LEU A 120 -6.80 -13.94 15.77
CA LEU A 120 -6.92 -12.63 16.43
C LEU A 120 -5.76 -11.70 16.06
N LYS A 121 -4.51 -12.18 16.11
CA LYS A 121 -3.31 -11.40 15.71
C LYS A 121 -3.32 -11.04 14.22
N LEU A 122 -3.88 -11.91 13.37
CA LEU A 122 -4.07 -11.67 11.94
C LEU A 122 -5.10 -10.55 11.68
N SER A 123 -6.12 -10.39 12.51
CA SER A 123 -7.08 -9.27 12.40
C SER A 123 -6.38 -7.90 12.54
N ASP A 124 -5.49 -7.77 13.53
CA ASP A 124 -4.67 -6.56 13.72
C ASP A 124 -3.70 -6.34 12.54
N ALA A 125 -3.05 -7.42 12.07
CA ALA A 125 -2.14 -7.36 10.92
C ALA A 125 -2.87 -6.96 9.62
N SER A 126 -4.08 -7.47 9.39
CA SER A 126 -4.95 -7.12 8.26
C SER A 126 -5.39 -5.65 8.32
N SER A 127 -5.73 -5.17 9.52
CA SER A 127 -6.05 -3.76 9.77
C SER A 127 -4.85 -2.84 9.51
N ALA A 128 -3.64 -3.25 9.92
CA ALA A 128 -2.41 -2.52 9.64
C ALA A 128 -2.06 -2.52 8.14
N LEU A 129 -2.21 -3.65 7.45
CA LEU A 129 -2.03 -3.75 5.99
C LEU A 129 -3.03 -2.87 5.24
N THR A 130 -4.30 -2.85 5.65
CA THR A 130 -5.32 -1.98 5.04
C THR A 130 -4.95 -0.50 5.17
N ARG A 131 -4.42 -0.08 6.33
CA ARG A 131 -3.90 1.29 6.52
C ARG A 131 -2.69 1.57 5.61
N GLN A 132 -1.71 0.67 5.58
CA GLN A 132 -0.55 0.78 4.68
C GLN A 132 -0.96 0.89 3.21
N TYR A 133 -1.92 0.07 2.78
CA TYR A 133 -2.44 0.07 1.40
C TYR A 133 -3.13 1.38 1.04
N ARG A 134 -3.97 1.93 1.93
CA ARG A 134 -4.63 3.23 1.71
C ARG A 134 -3.63 4.38 1.61
N THR A 135 -2.58 4.40 2.44
CA THR A 135 -1.49 5.37 2.30
C THR A 135 -0.71 5.15 1.01
N LEU A 136 -0.46 3.90 0.64
CA LEU A 136 0.31 3.53 -0.55
C LEU A 136 -0.39 3.95 -1.85
N LEU A 137 -1.71 3.78 -1.95
CA LEU A 137 -2.49 4.20 -3.13
C LEU A 137 -2.41 5.71 -3.41
N ASN A 138 -2.15 6.54 -2.40
CA ASN A 138 -1.94 7.98 -2.58
C ASN A 138 -0.53 8.32 -3.12
N SER A 139 0.36 7.34 -3.22
CA SER A 139 1.75 7.48 -3.66
C SER A 139 2.11 6.61 -4.88
N LEU A 140 1.17 5.77 -5.34
CA LEU A 140 1.34 4.95 -6.54
C LEU A 140 0.62 5.63 -7.70
N GLU A 141 1.27 5.68 -8.86
CA GLU A 141 0.73 6.28 -10.07
C GLU A 141 0.55 5.26 -11.20
N GLY A 142 -0.44 5.51 -12.06
CA GLY A 142 -0.64 4.80 -13.33
C GLY A 142 -0.50 3.28 -13.28
N GLU A 143 0.52 2.78 -13.97
CA GLU A 143 0.77 1.33 -14.12
C GLU A 143 1.08 0.62 -12.80
N GLU A 144 1.72 1.30 -11.82
CA GLU A 144 2.05 0.65 -10.55
C GLU A 144 0.79 0.36 -9.71
N VAL A 145 -0.24 1.21 -9.81
CA VAL A 145 -1.56 0.95 -9.20
C VAL A 145 -2.21 -0.30 -9.83
N ALA A 146 -2.18 -0.41 -11.16
CA ALA A 146 -2.73 -1.56 -11.86
C ALA A 146 -1.97 -2.86 -11.53
N LYS A 147 -0.64 -2.79 -11.44
CA LYS A 147 0.23 -3.91 -11.03
C LYS A 147 -0.05 -4.36 -9.60
N MET A 148 -0.18 -3.42 -8.67
CA MET A 148 -0.54 -3.70 -7.28
C MET A 148 -1.94 -4.32 -7.18
N SER A 149 -2.93 -3.76 -7.89
CA SER A 149 -4.30 -4.27 -7.91
C SER A 149 -4.38 -5.72 -8.41
N ARG A 150 -3.68 -6.05 -9.51
CA ARG A 150 -3.59 -7.44 -10.02
C ARG A 150 -2.98 -8.40 -8.98
N TYR A 151 -1.88 -8.01 -8.36
CA TYR A 151 -1.24 -8.80 -7.31
C TYR A 151 -2.18 -9.05 -6.12
N MET A 152 -2.88 -8.01 -5.66
CA MET A 152 -3.84 -8.10 -4.57
C MET A 152 -5.03 -9.00 -4.90
N GLN A 153 -5.52 -8.99 -6.14
CA GLN A 153 -6.60 -9.89 -6.60
C GLN A 153 -6.16 -11.34 -6.73
N GLU A 154 -4.90 -11.61 -7.10
CA GLU A 154 -4.35 -12.97 -7.11
C GLU A 154 -4.22 -13.51 -5.69
N LYS A 155 -3.72 -12.67 -4.77
CA LYS A 155 -3.52 -13.08 -3.38
C LYS A 155 -4.79 -13.11 -2.54
N SER A 156 -5.81 -12.31 -2.85
CA SER A 156 -7.13 -12.44 -2.19
C SER A 156 -7.70 -13.83 -2.48
N LYS A 157 -7.68 -14.29 -3.74
CA LYS A 157 -8.09 -15.66 -4.11
C LYS A 157 -7.30 -16.74 -3.37
N GLN A 158 -6.02 -16.51 -3.10
CA GLN A 158 -5.20 -17.42 -2.29
C GLN A 158 -5.67 -17.45 -0.83
N ILE A 159 -6.03 -16.31 -0.23
CA ILE A 159 -6.62 -16.26 1.12
C ILE A 159 -8.01 -16.90 1.13
N ASP A 160 -8.86 -16.58 0.16
CA ASP A 160 -10.22 -17.13 0.03
C ASP A 160 -10.17 -18.66 -0.03
N ALA A 161 -9.28 -19.21 -0.87
CA ALA A 161 -9.05 -20.66 -0.98
C ALA A 161 -8.45 -21.29 0.28
N LEU A 162 -7.64 -20.56 1.07
CA LEU A 162 -7.18 -21.02 2.39
C LEU A 162 -8.31 -21.00 3.42
N SER A 163 -9.14 -19.97 3.40
CA SER A 163 -10.28 -19.79 4.32
C SER A 163 -11.36 -20.86 4.15
N ALA A 164 -11.49 -21.40 2.94
CA ALA A 164 -12.39 -22.51 2.63
C ALA A 164 -11.94 -23.87 3.22
N ASN A 165 -10.73 -23.95 3.80
CA ASN A 165 -10.20 -25.13 4.49
C ASN A 165 -10.17 -24.98 6.03
N MET A 166 -10.81 -23.93 6.57
CA MET A 166 -11.04 -23.73 8.01
C MET A 166 -12.31 -24.44 8.49
#